data_AF-A0A914G7C4-F1
#
_entry.id   AF-A0A914G7C4-F1
#
_cell.length_a   1.000
_cell.length_b   1.000
_cell.length_c   1.000
_cell.angle_alpha   90.00
_cell.angle_beta   90.00
_cell.angle_gamma   90.00
#
_symmetry.space_group_name_H-M   'P 1'
#
loop_
_entity.id
_entity.type
_entity.pdbx_description
1 polymer ?
#
loop_
_entity_poly.entity_id
_entity_poly.type
_entity_poly.pdbx_seq_one_letter_code
_entity_poly.pdbx_strand_id
1 'polypeptide(L)'
;FMAIYGRIELSANGKITEDENIEKDKIESESENNARTKIVNGCNNKALTNPFISSLIIALLAVYFYISLYGIFNTKAELQPTKLFLKTSDVLEILHLRNEFVMPFYAVCMVFVNNPGNLSNPLTVQKWNNLVSDFEELPSSLGKFSTKYWMRDYQEFVQNAEEAARLVSEEVEDLELEGRKKNELRQFFEWPEFQHWHGFVSIKDDVKR
;
A
#
# COMPACT_ATOMS: atom_id res chain seq x y z
N PHE A 1 -16.00 13.05 10.14
CA PHE A 1 -17.14 13.69 9.46
C PHE A 1 -18.10 14.20 10.53
N MET A 2 -18.23 15.51 10.67
CA MET A 2 -19.10 16.17 11.64
C MET A 2 -19.88 17.25 10.88
N ALA A 3 -21.20 17.26 11.00
CA ALA A 3 -22.05 18.29 10.42
C ALA A 3 -22.75 19.04 11.56
N ILE A 4 -22.48 20.35 11.65
CA ILE A 4 -23.18 21.29 12.53
C ILE A 4 -24.18 22.03 11.64
N TYR A 5 -25.46 21.99 11.99
CA TYR A 5 -26.49 22.78 11.32
C TYR A 5 -26.78 24.03 12.14
N GLY A 6 -26.48 25.20 11.57
CA GLY A 6 -26.94 26.50 12.05
C GLY A 6 -28.16 26.96 11.26
N ARG A 7 -29.22 27.41 11.96
CA ARG A 7 -30.43 27.96 11.36
C ARG A 7 -30.14 29.40 10.90
N ILE A 8 -30.20 29.65 9.59
CA ILE A 8 -30.10 31.01 9.03
C ILE A 8 -31.53 31.47 8.75
N GLU A 9 -31.98 32.53 9.43
CA GLU A 9 -33.21 33.24 9.08
C GLU A 9 -32.84 34.43 8.19
N LEU A 10 -33.26 34.37 6.93
CA LEU A 10 -33.19 35.49 5.99
C LEU A 10 -34.44 36.37 6.21
N SER A 11 -34.24 37.53 6.83
CA SER A 11 -35.24 38.60 6.86
C SER A 11 -35.03 39.51 5.66
N ALA A 12 -35.90 39.40 4.66
CA ALA A 12 -36.01 40.35 3.56
C ALA A 12 -37.15 41.32 3.87
N ASN A 13 -36.79 42.56 4.19
CA ASN A 13 -37.71 43.67 4.41
C ASN A 13 -38.01 44.36 3.06
N GLY A 14 -39.30 44.45 2.71
CA GLY A 14 -39.81 45.21 1.56
C GLY A 14 -41.28 45.52 1.78
N LYS A 15 -41.57 46.71 2.31
CA LYS A 15 -42.92 47.23 2.64
C LYS A 15 -43.79 47.38 1.39
N ILE A 16 -45.10 47.12 1.52
CA ILE A 16 -46.22 48.10 1.46
C ILE A 16 -47.59 47.36 1.56
N THR A 17 -48.53 47.96 2.31
CA THR A 17 -49.97 47.67 2.58
C THR A 17 -50.36 46.69 3.70
N GLU A 18 -50.21 47.19 4.92
CA GLU A 18 -51.01 46.98 6.16
C GLU A 18 -52.49 47.46 5.93
N ASP A 19 -53.59 46.91 6.48
CA ASP A 19 -53.79 46.45 7.86
C ASP A 19 -54.93 45.40 8.11
N GLU A 20 -55.86 45.08 7.20
CA GLU A 20 -57.02 44.21 7.56
C GLU A 20 -56.83 42.69 7.32
N ASN A 21 -55.94 42.28 6.39
CA ASN A 21 -55.71 40.86 6.10
C ASN A 21 -54.64 40.23 7.02
N ILE A 22 -53.81 41.06 7.67
CA ILE A 22 -52.70 40.59 8.51
C ILE A 22 -53.21 39.96 9.80
N GLU A 23 -54.33 40.42 10.35
CA GLU A 23 -54.89 39.88 11.59
C GLU A 23 -55.59 38.54 11.37
N LYS A 24 -56.31 38.35 10.26
CA LYS A 24 -56.95 37.07 9.91
C LYS A 24 -55.93 36.01 9.51
N ASP A 25 -54.93 36.37 8.69
CA ASP A 25 -53.89 35.43 8.27
C ASP A 25 -52.93 35.07 9.42
N LYS A 26 -52.68 35.99 10.38
CA LYS A 26 -51.96 35.64 11.63
C LYS A 26 -52.76 34.69 12.51
N ILE A 27 -54.06 34.93 12.68
CA ILE A 27 -54.92 34.08 13.53
C ILE A 27 -55.08 32.67 12.93
N GLU A 28 -55.19 32.57 11.60
CA GLU A 28 -55.32 31.29 10.89
C GLU A 28 -53.99 30.51 10.84
N SER A 29 -52.86 31.20 10.61
CA SER A 29 -51.53 30.58 10.64
C SER A 29 -51.04 30.22 12.06
N GLU A 30 -51.36 31.00 13.10
CA GLU A 30 -51.10 30.62 14.49
C GLU A 30 -51.98 29.44 14.92
N SER A 31 -53.24 29.38 14.49
CA SER A 31 -54.14 28.24 14.72
C SER A 31 -53.61 26.96 14.08
N GLU A 32 -53.18 27.00 12.81
CA GLU A 32 -52.66 25.84 12.09
C GLU A 32 -51.30 25.38 12.63
N ASN A 33 -50.41 26.31 13.02
CA ASN A 33 -49.14 25.99 13.65
C ASN A 33 -49.31 25.45 15.08
N ASN A 34 -50.29 25.93 15.84
CA ASN A 34 -50.65 25.40 17.16
C ASN A 34 -51.33 24.02 17.04
N ALA A 35 -52.11 23.78 15.98
CA ALA A 35 -52.68 22.47 15.68
C ALA A 35 -51.61 21.47 15.23
N ARG A 36 -50.68 21.85 14.33
CA ARG A 36 -49.55 21.01 13.91
C ARG A 36 -48.60 20.72 15.06
N THR A 37 -48.28 21.70 15.90
CA THR A 37 -47.48 21.48 17.11
C THR A 37 -48.23 20.67 18.17
N LYS A 38 -49.57 20.75 18.28
CA LYS A 38 -50.35 19.84 19.12
C LYS A 38 -50.49 18.42 18.57
N ILE A 39 -50.50 18.23 17.25
CA ILE A 39 -50.53 16.88 16.63
C ILE A 39 -49.15 16.23 16.78
N VAL A 40 -48.08 16.99 16.54
CA VAL A 40 -46.69 16.57 16.80
C VAL A 40 -46.51 16.32 18.31
N ASN A 41 -46.82 17.25 19.20
CA ASN A 41 -46.60 17.09 20.65
C ASN A 41 -47.61 16.14 21.34
N GLY A 42 -48.81 15.97 20.78
CA GLY A 42 -49.89 15.15 21.34
C GLY A 42 -49.85 13.68 20.92
N CYS A 43 -49.38 13.37 19.70
CA CYS A 43 -49.11 12.00 19.28
C CYS A 43 -47.69 11.54 19.64
N ASN A 44 -46.69 12.43 19.63
CA ASN A 44 -45.30 12.00 19.85
C ASN A 44 -44.99 11.62 21.30
N ASN A 45 -45.70 12.15 22.30
CA ASN A 45 -45.45 11.79 23.70
C ASN A 45 -46.15 10.50 24.17
N LYS A 46 -47.09 9.94 23.40
CA LYS A 46 -47.75 8.66 23.76
C LYS A 46 -47.30 7.50 22.88
N ALA A 47 -46.99 7.77 21.61
CA ALA A 47 -46.47 6.77 20.69
C ALA A 47 -44.98 6.49 20.89
N LEU A 48 -44.11 7.52 21.07
CA LEU A 48 -42.68 7.28 21.31
C LEU A 48 -42.37 6.87 22.75
N THR A 49 -43.17 7.28 23.74
CA THR A 49 -42.95 6.95 25.16
C THR A 49 -43.47 5.56 25.53
N ASN A 50 -44.15 4.87 24.60
CA ASN A 50 -44.54 3.49 24.83
C ASN A 50 -43.26 2.62 24.91
N PRO A 51 -43.00 1.94 26.05
CA PRO A 51 -41.77 1.17 26.22
C PRO A 51 -41.58 0.10 25.14
N PHE A 52 -42.68 -0.42 24.57
CA PHE A 52 -42.63 -1.39 23.47
C PHE A 52 -42.17 -0.78 22.15
N ILE A 53 -42.67 0.40 21.80
CA ILE A 53 -42.30 1.09 20.54
C ILE A 53 -40.87 1.61 20.64
N SER A 54 -40.47 2.16 21.78
CA SER A 54 -39.10 2.58 22.05
C SER A 54 -38.11 1.40 21.98
N SER A 55 -38.44 0.26 22.60
CA SER A 55 -37.63 -0.96 22.51
C SER A 55 -37.49 -1.48 21.08
N LEU A 56 -38.57 -1.46 20.29
CA LEU A 56 -38.53 -1.87 18.88
C LEU A 56 -37.60 -0.99 18.04
N ILE A 57 -37.62 0.34 18.25
CA ILE A 57 -36.75 1.28 17.55
C ILE A 57 -35.27 1.04 17.92
N ILE A 58 -34.97 0.81 19.21
CA ILE A 58 -33.61 0.51 19.67
C ILE A 58 -33.13 -0.81 19.08
N ALA A 59 -33.99 -1.84 19.02
CA ALA A 59 -33.66 -3.12 18.40
C ALA A 59 -33.36 -2.97 16.90
N LEU A 60 -34.18 -2.22 16.16
CA LEU A 60 -33.92 -1.92 14.74
C LEU A 60 -32.62 -1.15 14.54
N LEU A 61 -32.32 -0.19 15.42
CA LEU A 61 -31.07 0.56 15.39
C LEU A 61 -29.86 -0.36 15.68
N ALA A 62 -29.99 -1.29 16.63
CA ALA A 62 -28.96 -2.28 16.92
C ALA A 62 -28.72 -3.22 15.74
N VAL A 63 -29.78 -3.67 15.05
CA VAL A 63 -29.67 -4.47 13.81
C VAL A 63 -29.00 -3.67 12.70
N TYR A 64 -29.37 -2.40 12.52
CA TYR A 64 -28.72 -1.52 11.56
C TYR A 64 -27.22 -1.34 11.86
N PHE A 65 -26.86 -1.10 13.11
CA PHE A 65 -25.45 -1.02 13.52
C PHE A 65 -24.73 -2.34 13.30
N TYR A 66 -25.36 -3.47 13.60
CA TYR A 66 -24.78 -4.78 13.35
C TYR A 66 -24.46 -5.00 11.87
N ILE A 67 -25.41 -4.70 10.97
CA ILE A 67 -25.20 -4.80 9.51
C ILE A 67 -24.11 -3.84 9.05
N SER A 68 -24.09 -2.62 9.58
CA SER A 68 -23.07 -1.61 9.26
C SER A 68 -21.67 -2.07 9.69
N LEU A 69 -21.50 -2.55 10.93
CA LEU A 69 -20.24 -3.13 11.40
C LEU A 69 -19.84 -4.34 10.56
N TYR A 70 -20.80 -5.20 10.23
CA TYR A 70 -20.56 -6.35 9.36
C TYR A 70 -20.07 -5.92 7.97
N GLY A 71 -20.64 -4.86 7.39
CA GLY A 71 -20.18 -4.27 6.14
C GLY A 71 -18.76 -3.71 6.24
N ILE A 72 -18.43 -3.02 7.34
CA ILE A 72 -17.08 -2.49 7.58
C ILE A 72 -16.06 -3.62 7.67
N PHE A 73 -16.34 -4.68 8.42
CA PHE A 73 -15.41 -5.81 8.56
C PHE A 73 -15.20 -6.61 7.27
N ASN A 74 -16.21 -6.67 6.39
CA ASN A 74 -16.11 -7.39 5.13
C ASN A 74 -15.59 -6.55 3.95
N THR A 75 -15.40 -5.24 4.14
CA THR A 75 -14.88 -4.36 3.08
C THR A 75 -13.40 -4.63 2.88
N LYS A 76 -13.05 -5.30 1.78
CA LYS A 76 -11.66 -5.48 1.35
C LYS A 76 -11.20 -4.22 0.62
N ALA A 77 -10.22 -3.54 1.19
CA ALA A 77 -9.56 -2.41 0.54
C ALA A 77 -8.56 -2.91 -0.51
N GLU A 78 -9.06 -3.34 -1.66
CA GLU A 78 -8.23 -3.75 -2.80
C GLU A 78 -8.32 -2.69 -3.91
N LEU A 79 -7.24 -1.93 -4.11
CA LEU A 79 -7.09 -1.08 -5.30
C LEU A 79 -6.62 -1.96 -6.46
N GLN A 80 -7.57 -2.45 -7.26
CA GLN A 80 -7.24 -3.09 -8.53
C GLN A 80 -7.07 -2.01 -9.62
N PRO A 81 -5.99 -2.04 -10.43
CA PRO A 81 -5.78 -1.11 -11.54
C PRO A 81 -6.95 -1.11 -12.54
N THR A 82 -7.65 -2.24 -12.65
CA THR A 82 -8.86 -2.41 -13.47
C THR A 82 -10.01 -1.47 -13.09
N LYS A 83 -10.02 -0.94 -11.86
CA LYS A 83 -11.02 0.04 -11.39
C LYS A 83 -10.70 1.48 -11.80
N LEU A 84 -9.46 1.76 -12.23
CA LEU A 84 -9.03 3.08 -12.68
C LEU A 84 -9.38 3.34 -14.16
N PHE A 85 -9.59 2.26 -14.94
CA PHE A 85 -9.88 2.35 -16.37
C PHE A 85 -11.38 2.21 -16.64
N LEU A 86 -11.85 2.80 -17.75
CA LEU A 86 -13.22 2.62 -18.22
C LEU A 86 -13.46 1.16 -18.57
N LYS A 87 -14.68 0.66 -18.28
CA LYS A 87 -15.07 -0.74 -18.54
C LYS A 87 -14.98 -1.17 -20.01
N THR A 88 -14.98 -0.22 -20.94
CA THR A 88 -14.94 -0.46 -22.40
C THR A 88 -13.54 -0.31 -23.00
N SER A 89 -12.50 -0.14 -22.18
CA SER A 89 -11.13 0.06 -22.66
C SER A 89 -10.45 -1.27 -22.96
N ASP A 90 -9.78 -1.38 -24.11
CA ASP A 90 -8.93 -2.53 -24.48
C ASP A 90 -7.78 -2.75 -23.48
N VAL A 91 -7.41 -1.72 -22.71
CA VAL A 91 -6.43 -1.81 -21.61
C VAL A 91 -6.88 -2.81 -20.55
N LEU A 92 -8.19 -2.99 -20.35
CA LEU A 92 -8.72 -3.94 -19.38
C LEU A 92 -8.41 -5.39 -19.78
N GLU A 93 -8.46 -5.70 -21.08
CA GLU A 93 -8.09 -7.01 -21.62
C GLU A 93 -6.59 -7.27 -21.42
N ILE A 94 -5.74 -6.29 -21.74
CA ILE A 94 -4.29 -6.39 -21.52
C ILE A 94 -3.96 -6.62 -20.03
N LEU A 95 -4.65 -5.91 -19.13
CA LEU A 95 -4.48 -6.10 -17.68
C LEU A 95 -4.95 -7.48 -17.21
N HIS A 96 -6.00 -8.02 -17.81
CA HIS A 96 -6.47 -9.38 -17.53
C HIS A 96 -5.43 -10.41 -17.96
N LEU A 97 -4.94 -10.33 -19.21
CA LEU A 97 -3.89 -11.21 -19.72
C LEU A 97 -2.61 -11.10 -18.90
N ARG A 98 -2.20 -9.88 -18.50
CA ARG A 98 -1.05 -9.69 -17.61
C ARG A 98 -1.25 -10.41 -16.27
N ASN A 99 -2.42 -10.28 -15.65
CA ASN A 99 -2.67 -10.88 -14.35
C ASN A 99 -2.75 -12.40 -14.42
N GLU A 100 -3.25 -12.96 -15.52
CA GLU A 100 -3.37 -14.40 -15.72
C GLU A 100 -2.03 -15.05 -16.11
N PHE A 101 -1.30 -14.45 -17.06
CA PHE A 101 -0.11 -15.09 -17.65
C PHE A 101 1.22 -14.53 -17.15
N VAL A 102 1.28 -13.28 -16.69
CA VAL A 102 2.55 -12.62 -16.34
C VAL A 102 2.77 -12.56 -14.83
N MET A 103 1.79 -12.07 -14.06
CA MET A 103 1.94 -11.87 -12.62
C MET A 103 2.32 -13.13 -11.82
N PRO A 104 1.80 -14.34 -12.12
CA PRO A 104 2.16 -15.52 -11.35
C PRO A 104 3.62 -15.96 -11.53
N PHE A 105 4.25 -15.61 -12.65
CA PHE A 105 5.56 -16.12 -13.03
C PHE A 105 6.66 -15.03 -13.07
N TYR A 106 6.31 -13.75 -13.19
CA TYR A 106 7.27 -12.66 -13.43
C TYR A 106 7.25 -11.56 -12.35
N ALA A 107 6.67 -11.82 -11.18
CA ALA A 107 6.74 -10.88 -10.07
C ALA A 107 8.16 -10.84 -9.48
N VAL A 108 8.89 -9.75 -9.76
CA VAL A 108 10.26 -9.56 -9.24
C VAL A 108 10.21 -8.94 -7.84
N CYS A 109 10.90 -9.57 -6.88
CA CYS A 109 11.15 -9.00 -5.56
C CYS A 109 12.59 -8.47 -5.49
N MET A 110 12.76 -7.19 -5.14
CA MET A 110 14.08 -6.58 -4.93
C MET A 110 14.29 -6.33 -3.45
N VAL A 111 15.36 -6.89 -2.89
CA VAL A 111 15.72 -6.75 -1.47
C VAL A 111 16.98 -5.90 -1.36
N PHE A 112 16.86 -4.72 -0.76
CA PHE A 112 17.99 -3.83 -0.49
C PHE A 112 18.42 -3.93 0.97
N VAL A 113 19.71 -4.18 1.17
CA VAL A 113 20.31 -4.30 2.50
C VAL A 113 21.13 -3.05 2.80
N ASN A 114 20.61 -2.20 3.68
CA ASN A 114 21.29 -0.96 4.04
C ASN A 114 22.56 -1.18 4.89
N ASN A 115 22.58 -2.24 5.71
CA ASN A 115 23.72 -2.56 6.57
C ASN A 115 24.10 -4.04 6.44
N PRO A 116 24.96 -4.40 5.47
CA PRO A 116 25.34 -5.79 5.22
C PRO A 116 26.32 -6.37 6.25
N GLY A 117 26.85 -5.53 7.16
CA GLY A 117 27.91 -5.91 8.09
C GLY A 117 29.26 -6.09 7.38
N ASN A 118 30.15 -6.87 7.99
CA ASN A 118 31.46 -7.17 7.41
C ASN A 118 31.38 -8.39 6.47
N LEU A 119 31.45 -8.14 5.16
CA LEU A 119 31.41 -9.15 4.10
C LEU A 119 32.76 -9.85 3.88
N SER A 120 33.85 -9.40 4.51
CA SER A 120 35.11 -10.14 4.54
C SER A 120 35.07 -11.33 5.52
N ASN A 121 34.08 -11.38 6.42
CA ASN A 121 33.94 -12.49 7.35
C ASN A 121 33.12 -13.63 6.71
N PRO A 122 33.67 -14.86 6.60
CA PRO A 122 32.97 -15.98 5.99
C PRO A 122 31.65 -16.33 6.68
N LEU A 123 31.54 -16.10 8.01
CA LEU A 123 30.30 -16.36 8.75
C LEU A 123 29.17 -15.41 8.33
N THR A 124 29.49 -14.15 8.02
CA THR A 124 28.50 -13.18 7.52
C THR A 124 28.03 -13.57 6.13
N VAL A 125 28.96 -13.96 5.25
CA VAL A 125 28.65 -14.40 3.89
C VAL A 125 27.77 -15.64 3.90
N GLN A 126 28.06 -16.61 4.78
CA GLN A 126 27.24 -17.81 4.92
C GLN A 126 25.81 -17.47 5.36
N LYS A 127 25.63 -16.54 6.30
CA LYS A 127 24.29 -16.08 6.71
C LYS A 127 23.51 -15.48 5.54
N TRP A 128 24.16 -14.68 4.70
CA TRP A 128 23.54 -14.11 3.50
C TRP A 128 23.16 -15.20 2.49
N ASN A 129 24.05 -16.16 2.26
CA ASN A 129 23.76 -17.28 1.36
C ASN A 129 22.58 -18.13 1.85
N ASN A 130 22.48 -18.36 3.16
CA ASN A 130 21.34 -19.07 3.75
C ASN A 130 20.04 -18.27 3.56
N LEU A 131 20.06 -16.96 3.82
CA LEU A 131 18.90 -16.10 3.60
C LEU A 131 18.44 -16.14 2.14
N VAL A 132 19.36 -16.12 1.18
CA VAL A 132 19.03 -16.24 -0.24
C VAL A 132 18.47 -17.64 -0.55
N SER A 133 19.03 -18.70 0.04
CA SER A 133 18.49 -20.07 -0.08
C SER A 133 17.06 -20.16 0.44
N ASP A 134 16.76 -19.55 1.58
CA ASP A 134 15.41 -19.55 2.17
C ASP A 134 14.39 -18.89 1.22
N PHE A 135 14.78 -17.83 0.50
CA PHE A 135 13.94 -17.21 -0.54
C PHE A 135 13.82 -18.08 -1.81
N GLU A 136 14.87 -18.81 -2.17
CA GLU A 136 14.88 -19.73 -3.31
C GLU A 136 14.01 -20.98 -3.05
N GLU A 137 13.85 -21.40 -1.79
CA GLU A 137 13.05 -22.57 -1.38
C GLU A 137 11.55 -22.30 -1.22
N LEU A 138 11.12 -21.03 -1.29
CA LEU A 138 9.70 -20.69 -1.20
C LEU A 138 8.89 -21.34 -2.34
N PRO A 139 7.66 -21.85 -2.09
CA PRO A 139 6.86 -22.55 -3.10
C PRO A 139 6.42 -21.65 -4.27
N SER A 140 6.42 -20.33 -4.07
CA SER A 140 6.13 -19.34 -5.11
C SER A 140 7.39 -18.80 -5.80
N SER A 141 8.57 -19.25 -5.38
CA SER A 141 9.84 -18.89 -6.00
C SER A 141 10.08 -19.77 -7.23
N LEU A 142 10.68 -19.20 -8.27
CA LEU A 142 11.15 -19.98 -9.42
C LEU A 142 12.45 -20.75 -9.08
N GLY A 143 13.06 -20.50 -7.92
CA GLY A 143 14.27 -21.17 -7.46
C GLY A 143 15.57 -20.49 -7.92
N LYS A 144 16.70 -21.17 -7.65
CA LYS A 144 18.05 -20.61 -7.73
C LYS A 144 18.44 -20.00 -9.09
N PHE A 145 17.95 -20.54 -10.20
CA PHE A 145 18.28 -20.03 -11.54
C PHE A 145 17.64 -18.67 -11.86
N SER A 146 16.59 -18.29 -11.12
CA SER A 146 15.89 -17.01 -11.30
C SER A 146 16.47 -15.89 -10.43
N THR A 147 17.21 -16.25 -9.38
CA THR A 147 17.74 -15.31 -8.39
C THR A 147 19.04 -14.67 -8.86
N LYS A 148 19.05 -13.35 -8.95
CA LYS A 148 20.27 -12.56 -9.20
C LYS A 148 20.86 -12.11 -7.88
N TYR A 149 22.10 -12.52 -7.61
CA TYR A 149 22.78 -12.23 -6.36
C TYR A 149 24.27 -11.96 -6.59
N TRP A 150 24.67 -10.70 -6.46
CA TRP A 150 25.98 -10.20 -6.84
C TRP A 150 27.17 -10.91 -6.18
N MET A 151 27.03 -11.40 -4.94
CA MET A 151 28.14 -12.10 -4.26
C MET A 151 28.43 -13.46 -4.91
N ARG A 152 27.41 -14.15 -5.43
CA ARG A 152 27.57 -15.43 -6.12
C ARG A 152 28.30 -15.21 -7.44
N ASP A 153 27.90 -14.17 -8.18
CA ASP A 153 28.54 -13.74 -9.42
C ASP A 153 30.00 -13.31 -9.17
N TYR A 154 30.27 -12.59 -8.08
CA TYR A 154 31.62 -12.19 -7.68
C TYR A 154 32.50 -13.40 -7.34
N GLN A 155 31.96 -14.39 -6.61
CA GLN A 155 32.68 -15.62 -6.28
C GLN A 155 33.04 -16.42 -7.53
N GLU A 156 32.11 -16.52 -8.48
CA GLU A 156 32.35 -17.17 -9.77
C GLU A 156 33.41 -16.43 -10.59
N PHE A 157 33.36 -15.08 -10.61
CA PHE A 157 34.38 -14.25 -11.25
C PHE A 157 35.78 -14.51 -10.68
N VAL A 158 35.92 -14.50 -9.34
CA VAL A 158 37.21 -14.75 -8.68
C VAL A 158 37.71 -16.17 -8.95
N GLN A 159 36.83 -17.17 -8.90
CA GLN A 159 37.18 -18.56 -9.18
C GLN A 159 37.68 -18.73 -10.62
N ASN A 160 36.98 -18.15 -11.59
CA ASN A 160 37.36 -18.18 -13.00
C ASN A 160 38.69 -17.46 -13.25
N ALA A 161 38.92 -16.32 -12.57
CA ALA A 161 40.17 -15.58 -12.66
C ALA A 161 41.35 -16.36 -12.05
N GLU A 162 41.13 -17.07 -10.94
CA GLU A 162 42.13 -17.94 -10.31
C GLU A 162 42.44 -19.17 -11.18
N GLU A 163 41.42 -19.80 -11.76
CA GLU A 163 41.60 -20.93 -12.67
C GLU A 163 42.35 -20.52 -13.94
N ALA A 164 41.99 -19.40 -14.54
CA ALA A 164 42.72 -18.83 -15.67
C ALA A 164 44.18 -18.51 -15.31
N ALA A 165 44.44 -17.98 -14.11
CA ALA A 165 45.80 -17.73 -13.64
C ALA A 165 46.60 -19.04 -13.48
N ARG A 166 46.00 -20.10 -12.92
CA ARG A 166 46.65 -21.42 -12.78
C ARG A 166 47.00 -22.07 -14.12
N LEU A 167 46.23 -21.81 -15.17
CA LEU A 167 46.52 -22.31 -16.52
C LEU A 167 47.67 -21.54 -17.21
N VAL A 168 47.95 -20.32 -16.77
CA VAL A 168 48.97 -19.43 -17.37
C VAL A 168 50.26 -19.43 -16.57
N SER A 169 50.20 -19.71 -15.26
CA SER A 169 51.32 -19.59 -14.33
C SER A 169 51.82 -20.95 -13.86
N GLU A 170 52.78 -21.54 -14.57
CA GLU A 170 53.62 -22.64 -14.05
C GLU A 170 54.71 -22.11 -13.08
N GLU A 171 54.96 -20.80 -13.07
CA GLU A 171 55.91 -20.13 -12.17
C GLU A 171 55.37 -18.74 -11.82
N VAL A 172 55.23 -18.41 -10.53
CA VAL A 172 55.52 -17.10 -9.88
C VAL A 172 54.75 -16.98 -8.54
N GLU A 173 55.49 -16.53 -7.53
CA GLU A 173 55.29 -16.65 -6.08
C GLU A 173 54.14 -15.84 -5.44
N ASP A 174 53.72 -16.39 -4.30
CA ASP A 174 52.67 -16.04 -3.32
C ASP A 174 52.60 -14.60 -2.76
N LEU A 175 53.37 -13.63 -3.27
CA LEU A 175 53.49 -12.29 -2.65
C LEU A 175 52.54 -11.22 -3.23
N GLU A 176 51.90 -11.44 -4.39
CA GLU A 176 51.00 -10.45 -5.01
C GLU A 176 49.49 -10.60 -4.64
N LEU A 177 49.14 -11.66 -3.91
CA LEU A 177 47.74 -12.08 -3.70
C LEU A 177 46.88 -11.08 -2.89
N GLU A 178 47.45 -10.34 -1.93
CA GLU A 178 46.66 -9.42 -1.09
C GLU A 178 46.33 -8.09 -1.78
N GLY A 179 47.25 -7.57 -2.61
CA GLY A 179 46.98 -6.39 -3.44
C GLY A 179 46.00 -6.68 -4.58
N ARG A 180 46.03 -7.91 -5.11
CA ARG A 180 45.13 -8.40 -6.15
C ARG A 180 43.66 -8.41 -5.68
N LYS A 181 43.39 -8.93 -4.48
CA LYS A 181 42.04 -9.01 -3.89
C LYS A 181 41.29 -7.67 -3.78
N LYS A 182 41.99 -6.57 -3.53
CA LYS A 182 41.35 -5.24 -3.44
C LYS A 182 41.02 -4.65 -4.82
N ASN A 183 41.84 -4.99 -5.83
CA ASN A 183 41.63 -4.56 -7.21
C ASN A 183 40.59 -5.45 -7.94
N GLU A 184 40.44 -6.71 -7.53
CA GLU A 184 39.49 -7.68 -8.10
C GLU A 184 38.04 -7.20 -8.01
N LEU A 185 37.62 -6.59 -6.90
CA LEU A 185 36.25 -6.09 -6.75
C LEU A 185 35.96 -4.91 -7.68
N ARG A 186 36.92 -3.99 -7.85
CA ARG A 186 36.78 -2.88 -8.81
C ARG A 186 36.75 -3.39 -10.24
N GLN A 187 37.65 -4.32 -10.55
CA GLN A 187 37.71 -4.96 -11.85
C GLN A 187 36.39 -5.67 -12.17
N PHE A 188 35.82 -6.43 -11.22
CA PHE A 188 34.51 -7.08 -11.35
C PHE A 188 33.42 -6.10 -11.79
N PHE A 189 33.32 -4.93 -11.17
CA PHE A 189 32.30 -3.93 -11.56
C PHE A 189 32.58 -3.25 -12.91
N GLU A 190 33.82 -3.27 -13.40
CA GLU A 190 34.19 -2.74 -14.72
C GLU A 190 33.95 -3.77 -15.84
N TRP A 191 33.84 -5.07 -15.53
CA TRP A 191 33.53 -6.08 -16.53
C TRP A 191 32.14 -5.87 -17.14
N PRO A 192 31.99 -5.94 -18.48
CA PRO A 192 30.74 -5.63 -19.17
C PRO A 192 29.57 -6.53 -18.74
N GLU A 193 29.85 -7.75 -18.28
CA GLU A 193 28.84 -8.70 -17.81
C GLU A 193 28.25 -8.32 -16.45
N PHE A 194 29.06 -7.74 -15.55
CA PHE A 194 28.69 -7.44 -14.16
C PHE A 194 28.50 -5.95 -13.86
N GLN A 195 28.69 -5.08 -14.86
CA GLN A 195 28.58 -3.63 -14.74
C GLN A 195 27.24 -3.17 -14.12
N HIS A 196 26.17 -3.92 -14.32
CA HIS A 196 24.85 -3.61 -13.76
C HIS A 196 24.83 -3.64 -12.21
N TRP A 197 25.72 -4.40 -11.57
CA TRP A 197 25.82 -4.46 -10.10
C TRP A 197 26.42 -3.20 -9.47
N HIS A 198 27.18 -2.41 -10.24
CA HIS A 198 27.80 -1.17 -9.78
C HIS A 198 26.75 -0.16 -9.26
N GLY A 199 25.55 -0.15 -9.82
CA GLY A 199 24.46 0.72 -9.36
C GLY A 199 23.85 0.33 -8.02
N PHE A 200 24.13 -0.88 -7.52
CA PHE A 200 23.47 -1.46 -6.34
C PHE A 200 24.42 -1.70 -5.16
N VAL A 201 25.73 -1.63 -5.37
CA VAL A 201 26.74 -1.87 -4.33
C VAL A 201 27.53 -0.59 -4.06
N SER A 202 27.55 -0.16 -2.79
CA SER A 202 28.36 0.98 -2.35
C SER A 202 29.64 0.50 -1.67
N ILE A 203 30.80 0.93 -2.19
CA ILE A 203 32.11 0.63 -1.59
C ILE A 203 32.50 1.78 -0.67
N LYS A 204 32.85 1.47 0.57
CA LYS A 204 33.16 2.48 1.61
C LYS A 204 34.36 3.38 1.25
N ASP A 205 35.23 2.95 0.35
CA ASP A 205 36.34 3.75 -0.18
C ASP A 205 35.87 4.98 -1.00
N ASP A 206 34.61 5.02 -1.47
CA ASP A 206 34.03 6.14 -2.22
C ASP A 206 33.27 7.16 -1.35
N VAL A 207 33.17 6.93 -0.04
CA VAL A 207 32.60 7.93 0.89
C VAL A 207 33.68 8.91 1.31
N LYS A 208 34.02 9.84 0.41
CA LYS A 208 34.54 11.14 0.84
C LYS A 208 33.36 11.99 1.31
N ARG A 209 33.33 12.18 2.63
CA ARG A 209 32.62 13.23 3.38
C ARG A 209 31.25 12.85 3.92
#